data_AF-A0A661S827-F1
#
_entry.id   AF-A0A661S827-F1
#
_cell.length_a   1.000
_cell.length_b   1.000
_cell.length_c   1.000
_cell.angle_alpha   90.00
_cell.angle_beta   90.00
_cell.angle_gamma   90.00
#
_symmetry.space_group_name_H-M   'P 1'
#
loop_
_entity.id
_entity.type
_entity.pdbx_description
1 polymer ?
#
loop_
_entity_poly.entity_id
_entity_poly.type
_entity_poly.pdbx_seq_one_letter_code
_entity_poly.pdbx_strand_id
1 'polypeptide(L)'
;METKTVFRPLEGQDEYTRYFNHLSNVSEKMIEIFKARADKKDGRYYESVVMSDFLSKMLYTTEALRRKYTYNPSHTLKIDLSDSGLPSFFNVNNLTSDLLNREKRLDELPTMQALKQEMLDFMFKYKVEPDEILRRT
;
A
#
# COMPACT_ATOMS: atom_id res chain seq x y z
N MET A 1 13.05 -11.53 28.53
CA MET A 1 11.71 -10.94 28.39
C MET A 1 11.35 -11.04 26.92
N GLU A 2 10.43 -11.93 26.54
CA GLU A 2 9.88 -11.93 25.18
C GLU A 2 8.95 -10.72 25.04
N THR A 3 9.37 -9.72 24.28
CA THR A 3 8.49 -8.63 23.85
C THR A 3 7.47 -9.21 22.89
N LYS A 4 6.28 -9.56 23.38
CA LYS A 4 5.14 -9.89 22.53
C LYS A 4 4.89 -8.71 21.59
N THR A 5 5.17 -8.88 20.31
CA THR A 5 4.87 -7.90 19.26
C THR A 5 3.35 -7.73 19.21
N VAL A 6 2.86 -6.55 19.61
CA VAL A 6 1.42 -6.26 19.62
C VAL A 6 1.06 -5.70 18.25
N PHE A 7 0.32 -6.47 17.45
CA PHE A 7 -0.23 -6.01 16.19
C PHE A 7 -1.66 -5.52 16.41
N ARG A 8 -1.97 -4.30 15.95
CA ARG A 8 -3.37 -3.83 15.85
C ARG A 8 -3.78 -3.80 14.38
N PRO A 9 -4.91 -4.43 14.01
CA PRO A 9 -5.52 -4.22 12.71
C PRO A 9 -6.14 -2.81 12.65
N LEU A 10 -5.98 -2.11 11.54
CA LEU A 10 -6.77 -0.90 11.27
C LEU A 10 -8.19 -1.30 10.85
N GLU A 11 -9.18 -0.67 11.47
CA GLU A 11 -10.60 -0.95 11.23
C GLU A 11 -11.20 0.13 10.31
N GLY A 12 -11.63 -0.30 9.13
CA GLY A 12 -12.38 0.55 8.21
C GLY A 12 -11.53 1.53 7.39
N GLN A 13 -12.09 1.98 6.27
CA GLN A 13 -11.42 2.78 5.25
C GLN A 13 -10.90 4.14 5.77
N ASP A 14 -11.58 4.71 6.76
CA ASP A 14 -11.20 5.99 7.37
C ASP A 14 -9.91 5.88 8.20
N GLU A 15 -9.72 4.79 8.94
CA GLU A 15 -8.48 4.57 9.71
C GLU A 15 -7.29 4.35 8.79
N TYR A 16 -7.47 3.57 7.71
CA TYR A 16 -6.46 3.43 6.64
C TYR A 16 -6.06 4.77 6.05
N THR A 17 -7.06 5.59 5.71
CA THR A 17 -6.84 6.91 5.12
C THR A 17 -6.06 7.81 6.08
N ARG A 18 -6.44 7.86 7.37
CA ARG A 18 -5.74 8.66 8.37
C ARG A 18 -4.30 8.19 8.58
N TYR A 19 -4.10 6.89 8.72
CA TYR A 19 -2.78 6.28 8.92
C TYR A 19 -1.83 6.58 7.76
N PHE A 20 -2.25 6.26 6.53
CA PHE A 20 -1.41 6.47 5.36
C PHE A 20 -1.18 7.96 5.07
N ASN A 21 -2.18 8.82 5.27
CA ASN A 21 -1.98 10.27 5.14
C ASN A 21 -0.96 10.79 6.15
N HIS A 22 -1.01 10.33 7.40
CA HIS A 22 -0.03 10.74 8.40
C HIS A 22 1.38 10.29 8.02
N LEU A 23 1.54 9.02 7.66
CA LEU A 23 2.84 8.45 7.28
C LEU A 23 3.42 9.16 6.04
N SER A 24 2.62 9.35 4.99
CA SER A 24 3.05 10.04 3.78
C SER A 24 3.42 11.50 4.05
N ASN A 25 2.62 12.25 4.82
CA ASN A 25 2.93 13.63 5.20
C ASN A 25 4.27 13.74 5.95
N VAL A 26 4.52 12.84 6.91
CA VAL A 26 5.77 12.84 7.67
C VAL A 26 6.95 12.52 6.77
N SER A 27 6.85 11.48 5.92
CA SER A 27 7.89 11.12 4.97
C SER A 27 8.20 12.25 3.98
N GLU A 28 7.17 12.88 3.40
CA GLU A 28 7.33 14.01 2.48
C GLU A 28 8.07 15.18 3.13
N LYS A 29 7.72 15.54 4.37
CA LYS A 29 8.39 16.60 5.11
C LYS A 29 9.85 16.26 5.42
N MET A 30 10.15 15.01 5.79
CA MET A 30 11.53 14.57 5.97
C MET A 30 12.33 14.66 4.66
N ILE A 31 11.75 14.20 3.54
CA ILE A 31 12.39 14.28 2.21
C ILE A 31 12.68 15.73 1.86
N GLU A 32 11.73 16.64 2.08
CA GLU A 32 11.88 18.09 1.85
C GLU A 32 13.08 18.65 2.64
N ILE A 33 13.19 18.32 3.93
CA ILE A 33 14.31 18.75 4.79
C ILE A 33 15.65 18.23 4.26
N PHE A 34 15.74 16.95 3.92
CA PHE A 34 16.99 16.36 3.43
C PHE A 34 17.38 16.88 2.04
N LYS A 35 16.42 17.12 1.14
CA LYS A 35 16.69 17.76 -0.16
C LYS A 35 17.18 19.19 0.01
N ALA A 36 16.49 20.00 0.81
CA ALA A 36 16.90 21.37 1.10
C ALA A 36 18.30 21.43 1.76
N ARG A 37 18.66 20.39 2.52
CA ARG A 37 20.02 20.26 3.08
C ARG A 37 21.05 19.89 2.02
N ALA A 38 20.74 18.95 1.13
CA ALA A 38 21.60 18.58 0.02
C ALA A 38 21.88 19.77 -0.91
N ASP A 39 20.90 20.65 -1.13
CA ASP A 39 21.09 21.83 -2.00
C ASP A 39 22.16 22.81 -1.49
N LYS A 40 22.43 22.82 -0.18
CA LYS A 40 23.49 23.64 0.42
C LYS A 40 24.90 23.15 0.09
N LYS A 41 25.05 21.92 -0.44
CA LYS A 41 26.34 21.28 -0.76
C LYS A 41 27.38 21.40 0.37
N ASP A 42 26.91 21.25 1.61
CA ASP A 42 27.76 21.29 2.80
C ASP A 42 28.46 19.92 3.02
N GLY A 43 29.24 19.79 4.10
CA GLY A 43 29.95 18.55 4.43
C GLY A 43 29.05 17.31 4.64
N ARG A 44 27.72 17.46 4.67
CA ARG A 44 26.73 16.38 4.78
C ARG A 44 25.90 16.20 3.51
N TYR A 45 26.37 16.72 2.37
CA TYR A 45 25.72 16.57 1.07
C TYR A 45 25.34 15.12 0.75
N TYR A 46 26.32 14.21 0.77
CA TYR A 46 26.11 12.81 0.39
C TYR A 46 25.13 12.09 1.32
N GLU A 47 25.25 12.30 2.63
CA GLU A 47 24.32 11.75 3.63
C GLU A 47 22.88 12.22 3.36
N SER A 48 22.72 13.51 3.06
CA SER A 48 21.41 14.12 2.77
C SER A 48 20.79 13.56 1.48
N VAL A 49 21.59 13.38 0.43
CA VAL A 49 21.15 12.75 -0.83
C VAL A 49 20.71 11.31 -0.57
N VAL A 50 21.56 10.50 0.06
CA VAL A 50 21.27 9.09 0.35
C VAL A 50 20.01 8.95 1.21
N MET A 51 19.87 9.78 2.24
CA MET A 51 18.70 9.75 3.11
C MET A 51 17.42 10.17 2.37
N SER A 52 17.48 11.21 1.54
CA SER A 52 16.32 11.63 0.74
C SER A 52 15.86 10.56 -0.26
N ASP A 53 16.79 9.84 -0.87
CA ASP A 53 16.50 8.74 -1.81
C ASP A 53 15.90 7.52 -1.07
N PHE A 54 16.48 7.16 0.08
CA PHE A 54 15.94 6.10 0.94
C PHE A 54 14.50 6.39 1.38
N LEU A 55 14.25 7.60 1.90
CA LEU A 55 12.91 8.01 2.33
C LEU A 55 11.93 8.06 1.15
N SER A 56 12.37 8.45 -0.05
CA SER A 56 11.53 8.42 -1.26
C SER A 56 11.10 7.00 -1.60
N LYS A 57 12.02 6.02 -1.54
CA LYS A 57 11.71 4.59 -1.75
C LYS A 57 10.77 4.03 -0.69
N MET A 58 10.95 4.43 0.56
CA MET A 58 10.06 4.06 1.66
C MET A 58 8.64 4.65 1.47
N LEU A 59 8.54 5.90 1.02
CA LEU A 59 7.27 6.53 0.67
C LEU A 59 6.56 5.78 -0.47
N TYR A 60 7.27 5.42 -1.53
CA TYR A 60 6.67 4.62 -2.62
C TYR A 60 6.18 3.26 -2.16
N THR A 61 6.93 2.61 -1.26
CA THR A 61 6.50 1.35 -0.64
C THR A 61 5.23 1.55 0.18
N THR A 62 5.16 2.64 0.95
CA THR A 62 3.99 3.01 1.74
C THR A 62 2.76 3.26 0.87
N GLU A 63 2.92 3.98 -0.24
CA GLU A 63 1.84 4.24 -1.20
C GLU A 63 1.37 2.97 -1.92
N ALA A 64 2.28 2.05 -2.23
CA ALA A 64 1.92 0.75 -2.78
C ALA A 64 1.07 -0.07 -1.78
N LEU A 65 1.45 -0.06 -0.51
CA LEU A 65 0.67 -0.67 0.57
C LEU A 65 -0.70 0.03 0.70
N ARG A 66 -0.75 1.36 0.69
CA ARG A 66 -2.01 2.11 0.72
C ARG A 66 -2.99 1.61 -0.34
N ARG A 67 -2.55 1.53 -1.61
CA ARG A 67 -3.39 1.04 -2.71
C ARG A 67 -3.85 -0.40 -2.48
N LYS A 68 -2.96 -1.28 -2.03
CA LYS A 68 -3.26 -2.69 -1.79
C LYS A 68 -4.33 -2.91 -0.71
N TYR A 69 -4.29 -2.14 0.36
CA TYR A 69 -5.15 -2.36 1.54
C TYR A 69 -6.39 -1.44 1.56
N THR A 70 -6.40 -0.33 0.83
CA THR A 70 -7.57 0.60 0.82
C THR A 70 -8.78 0.01 0.09
N TYR A 71 -8.55 -0.72 -1.01
CA TYR A 71 -9.64 -1.16 -1.89
C TYR A 71 -10.04 -2.63 -1.69
N ASN A 72 -9.28 -3.40 -0.92
CA ASN A 72 -9.56 -4.80 -0.70
C ASN A 72 -9.91 -5.07 0.78
N PRO A 73 -11.21 -5.21 1.12
CA PRO A 73 -11.65 -5.43 2.50
C PRO A 73 -11.23 -6.78 3.09
N SER A 74 -10.79 -7.74 2.25
CA SER A 74 -10.29 -9.04 2.72
C SER A 74 -8.85 -8.98 3.24
N HIS A 75 -8.10 -7.92 2.92
CA HIS A 75 -6.73 -7.75 3.35
C HIS A 75 -6.66 -6.80 4.55
N THR A 76 -6.14 -7.29 5.67
CA THR A 76 -5.90 -6.46 6.86
C THR A 76 -4.42 -6.08 6.95
N LEU A 77 -4.13 -4.79 7.03
CA LEU A 77 -2.76 -4.32 7.27
C LEU A 77 -2.37 -4.59 8.72
N LYS A 78 -1.22 -5.26 8.90
CA LYS A 78 -0.62 -5.45 10.22
C LYS A 78 0.36 -4.31 10.51
N ILE A 79 0.06 -3.48 11.50
CA ILE A 79 0.97 -2.43 11.97
C ILE A 79 1.70 -2.92 13.21
N ASP A 80 3.01 -2.72 13.24
CA ASP A 80 3.82 -3.01 14.43
C ASP A 80 3.73 -1.86 15.43
N LEU A 81 2.98 -2.07 16.52
CA LEU A 81 2.81 -1.07 17.58
C LEU A 81 3.90 -1.16 18.66
N SER A 82 4.77 -2.16 18.61
CA SER A 82 5.78 -2.40 19.64
C SER A 82 6.92 -1.40 19.60
N ASP A 83 7.15 -0.76 18.44
CA ASP A 83 8.39 -0.03 18.20
C ASP A 83 8.24 1.15 17.21
N SER A 84 7.75 0.91 15.98
CA SER A 84 7.92 1.88 14.88
C SER A 84 6.64 2.55 14.36
N GLY A 85 5.46 1.95 14.57
CA GLY A 85 4.22 2.41 13.94
C GLY A 85 4.23 2.28 12.40
N LEU A 86 5.17 1.53 11.84
CA LEU A 86 5.29 1.26 10.41
C LEU A 86 4.52 -0.01 10.01
N PRO A 87 4.26 -0.22 8.70
CA PRO A 87 3.76 -1.49 8.23
C PRO A 87 4.72 -2.62 8.61
N SER A 88 4.18 -3.72 9.12
CA SER A 88 4.99 -4.91 9.46
C SER A 88 5.75 -5.43 8.24
N PHE A 89 6.95 -5.96 8.48
CA PHE A 89 7.79 -6.62 7.46
C PHE A 89 7.04 -7.67 6.64
N PHE A 90 6.09 -8.39 7.24
CA PHE A 90 5.25 -9.35 6.50
C PHE A 90 4.46 -8.71 5.36
N ASN A 91 3.98 -7.47 5.53
CA ASN A 91 3.25 -6.78 4.47
C ASN A 91 4.18 -6.41 3.30
N VAL A 92 5.44 -6.05 3.60
CA VAL A 92 6.46 -5.74 2.59
C VAL A 92 6.83 -7.01 1.82
N ASN A 93 7.06 -8.13 2.49
CA ASN A 93 7.32 -9.41 1.83
C ASN A 93 6.15 -9.83 0.94
N ASN A 94 4.91 -9.68 1.42
CA ASN A 94 3.73 -9.97 0.61
C ASN A 94 3.69 -9.09 -0.65
N LEU A 95 4.09 -7.82 -0.55
CA LEU A 95 4.20 -6.92 -1.71
C LEU A 95 5.29 -7.39 -2.69
N THR A 96 6.41 -7.90 -2.19
CA THR A 96 7.47 -8.49 -3.03
C THR A 96 7.01 -9.78 -3.72
N SER A 97 6.39 -10.69 -2.98
CA SER A 97 5.75 -11.89 -3.55
C SER A 97 4.71 -11.49 -4.59
N ASP A 98 4.03 -10.36 -4.37
CA ASP A 98 3.05 -9.87 -5.30
C ASP A 98 3.65 -9.40 -6.62
N LEU A 99 4.79 -8.71 -6.55
CA LEU A 99 5.52 -8.26 -7.73
C LEU A 99 6.08 -9.43 -8.53
N LEU A 100 6.58 -10.47 -7.87
CA LEU A 100 7.09 -11.67 -8.52
C LEU A 100 6.00 -12.43 -9.29
N ASN A 101 4.78 -12.45 -8.77
CA ASN A 101 3.65 -13.14 -9.39
C ASN A 101 2.76 -12.21 -10.23
N ARG A 102 3.23 -11.00 -10.56
CA ARG A 102 2.41 -9.99 -11.24
C ARG A 102 1.89 -10.48 -12.59
N GLU A 103 2.74 -11.10 -13.41
CA GLU A 103 2.39 -11.48 -14.78
C GLU A 103 1.38 -12.62 -14.75
N LYS A 104 1.67 -13.65 -13.96
CA LYS A 104 0.72 -14.74 -13.70
C LYS A 104 -0.65 -14.23 -13.26
N ARG A 105 -0.71 -13.26 -12.34
CA ARG A 105 -1.99 -12.71 -11.89
C ARG A 105 -2.69 -11.83 -12.91
N LEU A 106 -1.94 -11.11 -13.74
CA LEU A 106 -2.51 -10.37 -14.87
C LEU A 106 -3.09 -11.33 -15.92
N ASP A 107 -2.46 -12.48 -16.14
CA ASP A 107 -2.93 -13.52 -17.05
C ASP A 107 -4.17 -14.26 -16.51
N GLU A 108 -4.33 -14.35 -15.18
CA GLU A 108 -5.51 -14.91 -14.52
C GLU A 108 -6.72 -13.96 -14.54
N LEU A 109 -6.54 -12.68 -14.88
CA LEU A 109 -7.66 -11.73 -14.97
C LEU A 109 -8.56 -12.07 -16.17
N PRO A 110 -9.90 -11.99 -16.00
CA PRO A 110 -10.82 -12.20 -17.10
C PRO A 110 -10.58 -11.16 -18.20
N THR A 111 -10.70 -11.59 -19.46
CA THR A 111 -10.67 -10.66 -20.59
C THR A 111 -11.85 -9.69 -20.49
N MET A 112 -11.69 -8.50 -21.07
CA MET A 112 -12.74 -7.47 -21.06
C MET A 112 -14.07 -7.99 -21.61
N GLN A 113 -14.04 -8.83 -22.65
CA GLN A 113 -15.22 -9.47 -23.22
C GLN A 113 -15.86 -10.46 -22.24
N ALA A 114 -15.07 -11.30 -21.59
CA ALA A 114 -15.56 -12.26 -20.59
C ALA A 114 -16.21 -11.54 -19.40
N LEU A 115 -15.57 -10.47 -18.91
CA LEU A 115 -16.10 -9.67 -17.80
C LEU A 115 -17.42 -9.00 -18.16
N LYS A 116 -17.53 -8.40 -19.36
CA LYS A 116 -18.79 -7.80 -19.83
C LYS A 116 -19.91 -8.83 -19.94
N GLN A 117 -19.61 -10.02 -20.44
CA GLN A 117 -20.60 -11.09 -20.54
C GLN A 117 -21.06 -11.55 -19.14
N GLU A 118 -20.14 -11.74 -18.21
CA GLU A 118 -20.45 -12.10 -16.82
C GLU A 118 -21.34 -11.04 -16.15
N MET A 119 -21.04 -9.76 -16.35
CA MET A 119 -21.87 -8.65 -15.85
C MET A 119 -23.28 -8.67 -16.43
N LEU A 120 -23.42 -8.84 -17.75
CA LEU A 120 -24.72 -8.90 -18.41
C LEU A 120 -25.52 -10.11 -17.94
N ASP A 121 -24.90 -11.29 -17.85
CA ASP A 121 -25.55 -12.51 -17.38
C ASP A 121 -26.04 -12.36 -15.94
N PHE A 122 -25.25 -11.72 -15.07
CA PHE A 122 -25.65 -11.41 -13.69
C PHE A 122 -26.83 -10.44 -13.65
N MET A 123 -26.78 -9.36 -14.43
CA MET A 123 -27.89 -8.40 -14.53
C MET A 123 -29.16 -9.06 -15.03
N PHE A 124 -29.08 -9.93 -16.04
CA PHE A 124 -30.26 -10.64 -16.57
C PHE A 124 -30.82 -11.66 -15.57
N LYS A 125 -29.95 -12.36 -14.84
CA LYS A 125 -30.35 -13.40 -13.89
C LYS A 125 -30.95 -12.82 -12.60
N TYR A 126 -30.32 -11.79 -12.03
CA TYR A 126 -30.69 -11.25 -10.72
C TYR A 126 -31.44 -9.92 -10.80
N LYS A 127 -31.49 -9.27 -11.98
CA LYS A 127 -32.15 -7.99 -12.22
C LYS A 127 -31.69 -6.86 -11.28
N VAL A 128 -30.43 -6.92 -10.88
CA VAL A 128 -29.75 -5.93 -10.02
C VAL A 128 -28.43 -5.51 -10.65
N GLU A 129 -27.91 -4.36 -10.24
CA GLU A 129 -26.59 -3.90 -10.67
C GLU A 129 -25.49 -4.88 -10.20
N PRO A 130 -24.48 -5.17 -11.04
CA PRO A 130 -23.46 -6.18 -10.77
C PRO A 130 -22.34 -5.68 -9.83
N ASP A 131 -22.71 -5.03 -8.72
CA ASP A 131 -21.75 -4.48 -7.76
C ASP A 131 -20.81 -5.54 -7.17
N GLU A 132 -21.31 -6.76 -6.99
CA GLU A 132 -20.53 -7.88 -6.47
C GLU A 132 -19.42 -8.32 -7.42
N ILE A 133 -19.65 -8.23 -8.74
CA ILE A 133 -18.65 -8.57 -9.76
C ILE A 133 -17.56 -7.49 -9.78
N LEU A 134 -17.97 -6.22 -9.69
CA LEU A 134 -17.05 -5.08 -9.66
C LEU A 134 -16.15 -5.05 -8.42
N ARG A 135 -16.61 -5.62 -7.29
CA ARG A 135 -15.80 -5.72 -6.05
C ARG A 135 -14.80 -6.89 -6.07
N ARG A 136 -14.91 -7.78 -7.05
CA ARG A 136 -14.10 -9.01 -7.15
C ARG A 136 -12.87 -8.85 -8.03
N THR A 137 -12.90 -7.90 -8.96
CA THR A 137 -11.78 -7.46 -9.83
C THR A 137 -10.95 -6.38 -9.16
#